data_AF-A0A0M6WHA8-F1
#
_entry.id   AF-A0A0M6WHA8-F1
#
_cell.length_a   1.000
_cell.length_b   1.000
_cell.length_c   1.000
_cell.angle_alpha   90.00
_cell.angle_beta   90.00
_cell.angle_gamma   90.00
#
_symmetry.space_group_name_H-M   'P 1'
#
loop_
_entity.id
_entity.type
_entity.pdbx_description
1 polymer ?
#
loop_
_entity_poly.entity_id
_entity_poly.type
_entity_poly.pdbx_seq_one_letter_code
_entity_poly.pdbx_strand_id
1 'polypeptide(L)'
;MTRFETIMAVLNLVAIVGIPILAVVIGQYLQNRAEKRKDKMQIFRTLMTSRIYGWTVDSVHALNLIDVVFVKDTAVRGAWKNLLDAYSSSEESELMKQKRQNLNYKLLEEMAKNLGYKDRITWETIQNPYVPKGMIDQWEAQARSQQAYNDLLHSMTSIMPKKESKEVTK
;
A
#
# COMPACT_ATOMS: atom_id res chain seq x y z
N MET A 1 25.23 62.14 8.09
CA MET A 1 25.25 60.68 7.85
C MET A 1 26.07 60.45 6.60
N THR A 2 27.17 59.70 6.70
CA THR A 2 28.00 59.39 5.53
C THR A 2 27.22 58.46 4.59
N ARG A 3 27.49 58.51 3.28
CA ARG A 3 26.83 57.60 2.31
C ARG A 3 26.97 56.13 2.73
N PHE A 4 28.09 55.79 3.36
CA PHE A 4 28.37 54.46 3.91
C PHE A 4 27.40 54.05 5.02
N GLU A 5 27.15 54.94 6.00
CA GLU A 5 26.19 54.68 7.10
C GLU A 5 24.78 54.44 6.56
N THR A 6 24.35 55.22 5.57
CA THR A 6 23.04 55.05 4.94
C THR A 6 22.93 53.72 4.18
N ILE A 7 23.98 53.32 3.45
CA ILE A 7 24.03 52.01 2.78
C ILE A 7 23.93 50.87 3.80
N MET A 8 24.70 50.93 4.89
CA MET A 8 24.68 49.92 5.94
C MET A 8 23.33 49.83 6.66
N ALA A 9 22.69 50.98 6.92
CA ALA A 9 21.36 51.01 7.53
C ALA A 9 20.30 50.37 6.63
N VAL A 10 20.34 50.64 5.32
CA VAL A 10 19.43 50.02 4.35
C VAL A 10 19.67 48.51 4.27
N LEU A 11 20.92 48.05 4.22
CA LEU A 11 21.25 46.62 4.19
C LEU A 11 20.77 45.89 5.45
N ASN A 12 20.98 46.48 6.63
CA ASN A 12 20.51 45.90 7.89
C ASN A 12 18.99 45.82 7.94
N LEU A 13 18.29 46.88 7.48
CA LEU A 13 16.83 46.88 7.41
C LEU A 13 16.32 45.78 6.46
N VAL A 14 16.93 45.64 5.29
CA VAL A 14 16.60 44.57 4.33
C VAL A 14 16.88 43.20 4.94
N ALA A 15 17.97 43.02 5.69
CA ALA A 15 18.29 41.74 6.32
C ALA A 15 17.27 41.35 7.42
N ILE A 16 16.88 42.30 8.27
CA ILE A 16 15.90 42.08 9.35
C ILE A 16 14.55 41.60 8.80
N VAL A 17 14.16 42.10 7.62
CA VAL A 17 12.89 41.71 6.97
C VAL A 17 13.07 40.48 6.09
N GLY A 18 14.19 40.40 5.35
CA GLY A 18 14.43 39.37 4.33
C GLY A 18 14.71 37.99 4.93
N ILE A 19 15.46 37.91 6.03
CA ILE A 19 15.84 36.63 6.64
C ILE A 19 14.61 35.84 7.15
N PRO A 20 13.66 36.43 7.92
CA PRO A 20 12.46 35.72 8.35
C PRO A 20 11.60 35.22 7.19
N ILE A 21 11.42 36.04 6.14
CA ILE A 21 10.63 35.65 4.96
C ILE A 21 11.28 34.45 4.26
N LEU A 22 12.58 34.50 4.02
CA LEU A 22 13.30 33.41 3.37
C LEU A 22 13.25 32.12 4.22
N ALA A 23 13.41 32.24 5.54
CA ALA A 23 13.32 31.12 6.46
C ALA A 23 11.93 30.45 6.41
N VAL A 24 10.85 31.23 6.40
CA VAL A 24 9.48 30.72 6.28
C VAL A 24 9.26 30.04 4.93
N VAL A 25 9.72 30.63 3.82
CA VAL A 25 9.58 30.04 2.48
C VAL A 25 10.29 28.68 2.38
N ILE A 26 11.53 28.61 2.86
CA ILE A 26 12.30 27.35 2.89
C ILE A 26 11.62 26.34 3.81
N GLY A 27 11.19 26.76 4.99
CA GLY A 27 10.48 25.91 5.96
C GLY A 27 9.23 25.29 5.35
N GLN A 28 8.37 26.10 4.73
CA GLN A 28 7.15 25.61 4.09
C GLN A 28 7.45 24.68 2.92
N TYR A 29 8.48 24.96 2.11
CA TYR A 29 8.88 24.09 1.02
C TYR A 29 9.33 22.71 1.53
N LEU A 30 10.15 22.67 2.57
CA LEU A 30 10.60 21.43 3.20
C LEU A 30 9.44 20.67 3.84
N GLN A 31 8.53 21.36 4.52
CA GLN A 31 7.35 20.76 5.13
C GLN A 31 6.41 20.15 4.08
N ASN A 32 6.07 20.90 3.03
CA ASN A 32 5.24 20.40 1.92
C ASN A 32 5.85 19.17 1.25
N ARG A 33 7.19 19.14 1.12
CA ARG A 33 7.90 17.98 0.58
C ARG A 33 7.87 16.79 1.54
N ALA A 34 8.00 17.04 2.84
CA ALA A 34 7.94 16.01 3.87
C ALA A 34 6.54 15.37 3.97
N GLU A 35 5.48 16.19 3.90
CA GLU A 35 4.08 15.73 3.90
C GLU A 35 3.78 14.82 2.71
N LYS A 36 4.11 15.25 1.48
CA LYS A 36 3.96 14.39 0.29
C LYS A 36 4.72 13.07 0.42
N ARG A 37 5.93 13.11 0.99
CA ARG A 37 6.72 11.90 1.23
C ARG A 37 6.07 11.01 2.31
N LYS A 38 5.44 11.61 3.32
CA LYS A 38 4.73 10.90 4.39
C LYS A 38 3.54 10.12 3.84
N ASP A 39 2.74 10.72 2.95
CA ASP A 39 1.58 10.06 2.33
C ASP A 39 2.02 8.85 1.47
N LYS A 40 3.05 9.04 0.65
CA LYS A 40 3.67 7.95 -0.14
C LYS A 40 4.20 6.83 0.76
N MET A 41 4.86 7.20 1.86
CA MET A 41 5.39 6.25 2.84
C MET A 41 4.29 5.47 3.54
N GLN A 42 3.15 6.09 3.84
CA GLN A 42 2.01 5.41 4.44
C GLN A 42 1.49 4.29 3.51
N ILE A 43 1.24 4.61 2.23
CA ILE A 43 0.82 3.60 1.24
C ILE A 43 1.86 2.48 1.14
N PHE A 44 3.14 2.84 0.99
CA PHE A 44 4.22 1.85 0.87
C PHE A 44 4.31 0.92 2.09
N ARG A 45 4.22 1.46 3.31
CA ARG A 45 4.25 0.65 4.55
C ARG A 45 3.06 -0.27 4.63
N THR A 46 1.86 0.22 4.35
CA THR A 46 0.64 -0.59 4.37
C THR A 46 0.77 -1.78 3.42
N LEU A 47 1.13 -1.53 2.16
CA LEU A 47 1.28 -2.59 1.15
C LEU A 47 2.44 -3.53 1.45
N MET A 48 3.57 -3.02 1.96
CA MET A 48 4.68 -3.86 2.42
C MET A 48 4.25 -4.79 3.54
N THR A 49 3.56 -4.29 4.57
CA THR A 49 3.12 -5.10 5.71
C THR A 49 2.07 -6.12 5.31
N SER A 50 1.14 -5.76 4.41
CA SER A 50 0.03 -6.63 4.02
C SER A 50 0.41 -7.68 2.97
N ARG A 51 1.61 -7.62 2.38
CA ARG A 51 1.99 -8.45 1.22
C ARG A 51 1.92 -9.96 1.43
N ILE A 52 1.93 -10.42 2.68
CA ILE A 52 1.81 -11.84 3.05
C ILE A 52 0.37 -12.30 3.29
N TYR A 53 -0.56 -11.37 3.47
CA TYR A 53 -1.95 -11.67 3.83
C TYR A 53 -2.90 -11.66 2.62
N GLY A 54 -2.39 -11.32 1.43
CA GLY A 54 -3.23 -11.10 0.26
C GLY A 54 -4.09 -9.84 0.40
N TRP A 55 -5.41 -9.99 0.30
CA TRP A 55 -6.36 -8.89 0.34
C TRP A 55 -6.75 -8.53 1.77
N THR A 56 -6.31 -7.36 2.21
CA THR A 56 -6.77 -6.73 3.47
C THR A 56 -7.49 -5.43 3.16
N VAL A 57 -8.39 -5.00 4.04
CA VAL A 57 -9.10 -3.72 3.91
C VAL A 57 -8.12 -2.56 3.72
N ASP A 58 -7.06 -2.51 4.55
CA ASP A 58 -6.03 -1.49 4.47
C ASP A 58 -5.26 -1.53 3.15
N SER A 59 -4.94 -2.72 2.63
CA SER A 59 -4.28 -2.83 1.33
C SER A 59 -5.15 -2.32 0.19
N VAL A 60 -6.46 -2.58 0.21
CA VAL A 60 -7.38 -2.11 -0.84
C VAL A 60 -7.48 -0.59 -0.79
N HIS A 61 -7.61 0.00 0.41
CA HIS A 61 -7.59 1.45 0.57
C HIS A 61 -6.28 2.07 0.08
N ALA A 62 -5.14 1.47 0.43
CA ALA A 62 -3.83 1.94 -0.01
C ALA A 62 -3.67 1.87 -1.54
N LEU A 63 -4.10 0.78 -2.18
CA LEU A 63 -4.08 0.61 -3.64
C LEU A 63 -4.92 1.69 -4.34
N ASN A 64 -6.14 1.95 -3.84
CA ASN A 64 -7.05 2.94 -4.42
C ASN A 64 -6.55 4.38 -4.30
N LEU A 65 -5.62 4.66 -3.38
CA LEU A 65 -5.01 5.99 -3.22
C LEU A 65 -3.78 6.20 -4.12
N ILE A 66 -3.28 5.17 -4.82
CA ILE A 66 -2.04 5.25 -5.60
C ILE A 66 -2.13 6.35 -6.67
N ASP A 67 -3.21 6.39 -7.46
CA ASP A 67 -3.33 7.39 -8.54
C ASP A 67 -3.40 8.84 -8.04
N VAL A 68 -3.83 9.05 -6.80
CA VAL A 68 -3.88 10.37 -6.16
C VAL A 68 -2.51 10.74 -5.58
N VAL A 69 -1.95 9.88 -4.72
CA VAL A 69 -0.71 10.18 -3.98
C VAL A 69 0.53 10.13 -4.87
N PHE A 70 0.53 9.24 -5.87
CA PHE A 70 1.62 9.09 -6.84
C PHE A 70 1.31 9.72 -8.20
N VAL A 71 0.42 10.73 -8.25
CA VAL A 71 -0.06 11.35 -9.51
C VAL A 71 1.06 11.77 -10.47
N LYS A 72 2.19 12.23 -9.94
CA LYS A 72 3.38 12.67 -10.72
C LYS A 72 4.42 11.57 -10.95
N ASP A 73 4.24 10.39 -10.40
CA ASP A 73 5.24 9.31 -10.38
C ASP A 73 4.88 8.21 -11.38
N THR A 74 5.18 8.46 -12.65
CA THR A 74 4.78 7.60 -13.78
C THR A 74 5.25 6.15 -13.66
N ALA A 75 6.44 5.91 -13.10
CA ALA A 75 6.95 4.55 -12.88
C ALA A 75 6.08 3.73 -11.90
N VAL A 76 5.68 4.35 -10.78
CA VAL A 76 4.81 3.71 -9.78
C VAL A 76 3.42 3.48 -10.37
N ARG A 77 2.86 4.48 -11.06
CA ARG A 77 1.55 4.38 -11.69
C ARG A 77 1.51 3.34 -12.82
N GLY A 78 2.59 3.22 -13.58
CA GLY A 78 2.74 2.18 -14.60
C GLY A 78 2.77 0.78 -14.01
N ALA A 79 3.53 0.57 -12.93
CA ALA A 79 3.53 -0.70 -12.21
C ALA A 79 2.16 -1.03 -11.60
N TRP A 80 1.47 -0.02 -11.05
CA TRP A 80 0.12 -0.17 -10.53
C TRP A 80 -0.88 -0.56 -11.62
N LYS A 81 -0.86 0.13 -12.75
CA LYS A 81 -1.72 -0.19 -13.89
C LYS A 81 -1.56 -1.65 -14.34
N ASN A 82 -0.32 -2.12 -14.50
CA ASN A 82 -0.05 -3.51 -14.87
C ASN A 82 -0.60 -4.51 -13.84
N LEU A 83 -0.49 -4.19 -12.55
CA LEU A 83 -1.03 -5.00 -11.48
C LEU A 83 -2.56 -4.99 -11.48
N LEU A 84 -3.19 -3.83 -11.66
CA LEU A 84 -4.64 -3.67 -11.73
C LEU A 84 -5.24 -4.44 -12.90
N ASP A 85 -4.59 -4.41 -14.06
CA ASP A 85 -5.00 -5.20 -15.24
C ASP A 85 -4.97 -6.70 -14.90
N ALA A 86 -3.96 -7.16 -14.16
CA ALA A 86 -3.88 -8.56 -13.72
C ALA A 86 -4.91 -8.91 -12.63
N TYR A 87 -5.26 -7.97 -11.74
CA TYR A 87 -6.33 -8.16 -10.75
C TYR A 87 -7.72 -8.16 -11.36
N SER A 88 -7.90 -7.48 -12.50
CA SER A 88 -9.19 -7.41 -13.20
C SER A 88 -9.49 -8.69 -14.00
N SER A 89 -8.53 -9.60 -14.14
CA SER A 89 -8.74 -10.90 -14.79
C SER A 89 -9.44 -11.88 -13.84
N SER A 90 -10.44 -12.61 -14.36
CA SER A 90 -11.11 -13.72 -13.68
C SER A 90 -10.32 -15.03 -13.71
N GLU A 91 -9.09 -15.04 -14.22
CA GLU A 91 -8.27 -16.25 -14.31
C GLU A 91 -7.73 -16.65 -12.91
N GLU A 92 -8.07 -17.88 -12.50
CA GLU A 92 -7.70 -18.45 -11.19
C GLU A 92 -6.48 -19.39 -11.25
N SER A 93 -5.84 -19.51 -12.42
CA SER A 93 -4.67 -20.37 -12.62
C SER A 93 -3.53 -20.00 -11.66
N GLU A 94 -2.73 -21.00 -11.28
CA GLU A 94 -1.58 -20.77 -10.41
C GLU A 94 -0.55 -19.83 -11.07
N LEU A 95 -0.39 -19.94 -12.40
CA LEU A 95 0.43 -19.02 -13.18
C LEU A 95 -0.04 -17.57 -13.02
N MET A 96 -1.36 -17.34 -13.06
CA MET A 96 -1.91 -16.00 -12.89
C MET A 96 -1.76 -15.48 -11.45
N LYS A 97 -1.87 -16.35 -10.44
CA LYS A 97 -1.57 -15.98 -9.04
C LYS A 97 -0.11 -15.54 -8.87
N GLN A 98 0.84 -16.32 -9.39
CA GLN A 98 2.26 -15.97 -9.38
C GLN A 98 2.54 -14.67 -10.15
N LYS A 99 1.89 -14.47 -11.31
CA LYS A 99 1.99 -13.22 -12.07
C LYS A 99 1.50 -12.01 -11.26
N ARG A 100 0.33 -12.11 -10.62
CA ARG A 100 -0.21 -11.05 -9.74
C ARG A 100 0.75 -10.75 -8.58
N GLN A 101 1.30 -11.79 -7.95
CA GLN A 101 2.27 -11.63 -6.86
C GLN A 101 3.55 -10.92 -7.32
N ASN A 102 4.11 -11.32 -8.46
CA ASN A 102 5.28 -10.67 -9.05
C ASN A 102 4.98 -9.21 -9.41
N LEU A 103 3.83 -8.91 -10.02
CA LEU A 103 3.44 -7.53 -10.32
C LEU A 103 3.28 -6.68 -9.05
N ASN A 104 2.80 -7.27 -7.95
CA ASN A 104 2.74 -6.60 -6.66
C ASN A 104 4.14 -6.28 -6.12
N TYR A 105 5.08 -7.23 -6.19
CA TYR A 105 6.48 -6.98 -5.84
C TYR A 105 7.11 -5.89 -6.71
N LYS A 106 6.73 -5.80 -7.99
CA LYS A 106 7.23 -4.76 -8.89
C LYS A 106 6.72 -3.38 -8.49
N LEU A 107 5.44 -3.29 -8.14
CA LEU A 107 4.86 -2.07 -7.60
C LEU A 107 5.59 -1.59 -6.35
N LEU A 108 5.84 -2.50 -5.39
CA LEU A 108 6.57 -2.21 -4.17
C LEU A 108 8.01 -1.75 -4.44
N GLU A 109 8.69 -2.36 -5.41
CA GLU A 109 10.04 -1.97 -5.82
C GLU A 109 10.07 -0.56 -6.42
N GLU A 110 9.13 -0.22 -7.31
CA GLU A 110 9.04 1.13 -7.89
C GLU A 110 8.69 2.19 -6.83
N MET A 111 7.82 1.86 -5.87
CA MET A 111 7.56 2.74 -4.71
C MET A 111 8.81 2.95 -3.86
N ALA A 112 9.58 1.90 -3.60
CA ALA A 112 10.83 1.99 -2.84
C ALA A 112 11.85 2.89 -3.54
N LYS A 113 12.02 2.74 -4.86
CA LYS A 113 12.87 3.62 -5.67
C LYS A 113 12.40 5.08 -5.58
N ASN A 114 11.10 5.32 -5.72
CA ASN A 114 10.51 6.66 -5.63
C ASN A 114 10.76 7.33 -4.26
N LEU A 115 10.71 6.56 -3.18
CA LEU A 115 10.95 7.02 -1.81
C LEU A 115 12.44 7.21 -1.46
N GLY A 116 13.36 6.90 -2.39
CA GLY A 116 14.80 7.05 -2.20
C GLY A 116 15.48 5.81 -1.58
N TYR A 117 14.84 4.65 -1.60
CA TYR A 117 15.40 3.38 -1.15
C TYR A 117 15.93 2.50 -2.28
N LYS A 118 16.25 3.12 -3.42
CA LYS A 118 16.90 2.45 -4.55
C LYS A 118 18.12 1.67 -4.02
N ASP A 119 18.25 0.43 -4.47
CA ASP A 119 19.32 -0.52 -4.12
C ASP A 119 19.37 -0.96 -2.64
N ARG A 120 18.49 -0.44 -1.76
CA ARG A 120 18.39 -0.83 -0.34
C ARG A 120 17.19 -1.72 -0.05
N ILE A 121 16.07 -1.43 -0.69
CA ILE A 121 14.87 -2.27 -0.66
C ILE A 121 14.73 -2.83 -2.07
N THR A 122 15.34 -3.99 -2.28
CA THR A 122 15.39 -4.66 -3.58
C THR A 122 14.22 -5.62 -3.73
N TRP A 123 14.00 -6.06 -4.96
CA TRP A 123 13.10 -7.16 -5.28
C TRP A 123 13.27 -8.36 -4.34
N GLU A 124 14.51 -8.81 -4.12
CA GLU A 124 14.82 -9.94 -3.24
C GLU A 124 14.36 -9.71 -1.79
N THR A 125 14.61 -8.53 -1.22
CA THR A 125 14.14 -8.20 0.13
C THR A 125 12.62 -8.15 0.22
N ILE A 126 11.95 -7.67 -0.83
CA ILE A 126 10.49 -7.60 -0.88
C ILE A 126 9.89 -9.02 -0.89
N GLN A 127 10.48 -9.94 -1.65
CA GLN A 127 10.01 -11.33 -1.78
C GLN A 127 10.14 -12.17 -0.51
N ASN A 128 11.02 -11.78 0.42
CA ASN A 128 11.35 -12.57 1.61
C ASN A 128 10.88 -11.89 2.92
N PRO A 129 9.56 -11.75 3.17
CA PRO A 129 9.04 -11.28 4.46
C PRO A 129 9.34 -12.27 5.59
N TYR A 130 9.48 -11.75 6.81
CA TYR A 130 9.40 -12.58 8.01
C TYR A 130 7.98 -13.08 8.20
N VAL A 131 7.82 -14.41 8.27
CA VAL A 131 6.56 -15.09 8.59
C VAL A 131 6.83 -16.01 9.78
N PRO A 132 6.33 -15.70 10.99
CA PRO A 132 6.57 -16.53 12.16
C PRO A 132 5.93 -17.92 12.03
N LYS A 133 6.64 -18.97 12.47
CA LYS A 133 6.08 -20.33 12.49
C LYS A 133 4.76 -20.42 13.26
N GLY A 134 4.67 -19.77 14.43
CA GLY A 134 3.43 -19.76 15.22
C GLY A 134 2.23 -19.14 14.50
N MET A 135 2.46 -18.22 13.55
CA MET A 135 1.41 -17.65 12.71
C MET A 135 0.93 -18.66 11.67
N ILE A 136 1.86 -19.41 11.06
CA ILE A 136 1.54 -20.49 10.12
C ILE A 136 0.74 -21.58 10.84
N ASP A 137 1.22 -22.02 12.01
CA ASP A 137 0.55 -23.03 12.83
C ASP A 137 -0.89 -22.60 13.20
N GLN A 138 -1.08 -21.32 13.51
CA GLN A 138 -2.39 -20.73 13.79
C GLN A 138 -3.32 -20.74 12.56
N TRP A 139 -2.81 -20.35 11.38
CA TRP A 139 -3.58 -20.39 10.13
C TRP A 139 -4.00 -21.81 9.75
N GLU A 140 -3.10 -22.78 9.90
CA GLU A 140 -3.40 -24.19 9.63
C GLU A 140 -4.42 -24.77 10.63
N ALA A 141 -4.31 -24.42 11.91
CA ALA A 141 -5.30 -24.79 12.92
C ALA A 141 -6.68 -24.20 12.61
N GLN A 142 -6.73 -22.93 12.20
CA GLN A 142 -7.97 -22.25 11.83
C GLN A 142 -8.58 -22.87 10.56
N ALA A 143 -7.78 -23.15 9.53
CA ALA A 143 -8.24 -23.79 8.30
C ALA A 143 -8.83 -25.19 8.58
N ARG A 144 -8.15 -26.01 9.39
CA ARG A 144 -8.66 -27.33 9.81
C ARG A 144 -9.96 -27.24 10.59
N SER A 145 -10.08 -26.27 11.51
CA SER A 145 -11.31 -26.05 12.26
C SER A 145 -12.48 -25.65 11.36
N GLN A 146 -12.24 -24.80 10.36
CA GLN A 146 -13.26 -24.39 9.39
C GLN A 146 -13.72 -25.56 8.52
N GLN A 147 -12.78 -26.39 8.05
CA GLN A 147 -13.08 -27.60 7.29
C GLN A 147 -13.92 -28.58 8.12
N ALA A 148 -13.49 -28.89 9.34
CA ALA A 148 -14.23 -29.80 10.23
C ALA A 148 -15.65 -29.30 10.52
N TYR A 149 -15.83 -27.99 10.72
CA TYR A 149 -17.16 -27.39 10.90
C TYR A 149 -18.03 -27.53 9.64
N ASN A 150 -17.47 -27.25 8.46
CA ASN A 150 -18.19 -27.39 7.20
C ASN A 150 -18.58 -28.85 6.93
N ASP A 151 -17.70 -29.81 7.22
CA ASP A 151 -17.97 -31.24 7.07
C ASP A 151 -19.11 -31.70 7.99
N LEU A 152 -19.11 -31.23 9.25
CA LEU A 152 -20.20 -31.47 10.19
C LEU A 152 -21.52 -30.89 9.68
N LEU A 153 -21.54 -29.62 9.23
CA LEU A 153 -22.73 -29.01 8.65
C LEU A 153 -23.24 -29.79 7.44
N HIS A 154 -22.36 -30.20 6.54
CA HIS A 154 -22.71 -31.03 5.38
C HIS A 154 -23.31 -32.37 5.82
N SER A 155 -22.72 -33.04 6.81
CA SER A 155 -23.25 -34.29 7.38
C SER A 155 -24.62 -34.11 8.03
N MET A 156 -24.86 -32.99 8.72
CA MET A 156 -26.17 -32.68 9.31
C MET A 156 -27.22 -32.41 8.23
N THR A 157 -26.85 -31.66 7.18
CA THR A 157 -27.76 -31.39 6.05
C THR A 157 -28.12 -32.65 5.27
N SER A 158 -27.24 -33.64 5.19
CA SER A 158 -27.55 -34.92 4.52
C SER A 158 -28.45 -35.84 5.34
N ILE A 159 -28.44 -35.70 6.67
CA ILE A 159 -29.27 -36.50 7.60
C ILE A 159 -30.64 -35.83 7.87
N MET A 160 -30.76 -34.52 7.71
CA MET A 160 -32.06 -33.84 7.84
C MET A 160 -33.03 -34.29 6.74
N PRO A 161 -34.25 -34.75 7.08
CA PRO A 161 -35.23 -35.14 6.08
C PRO A 161 -35.59 -33.94 5.22
N LYS A 162 -35.46 -34.08 3.89
CA LYS A 162 -35.95 -33.08 2.94
C LYS A 162 -37.45 -32.93 3.17
N LYS A 163 -37.89 -31.73 3.56
CA LYS A 163 -39.31 -31.40 3.66
C LYS A 163 -39.91 -31.54 2.27
N GLU A 164 -40.62 -32.64 2.01
CA GLU A 164 -41.37 -32.83 0.76
C GLU A 164 -42.35 -31.66 0.62
N SER A 165 -42.07 -30.76 -0.32
CA SER A 165 -43.07 -29.82 -0.82
C SER A 165 -44.11 -30.65 -1.55
N LYS A 166 -45.21 -30.97 -0.86
CA LYS A 166 -46.41 -31.50 -1.51
C LYS A 166 -46.86 -30.45 -2.53
N GLU A 167 -46.65 -30.74 -3.81
CA GLU A 167 -47.40 -30.10 -4.88
C GLU A 167 -48.88 -30.26 -4.56
N VAL A 168 -49.54 -29.14 -4.26
CA VAL A 168 -50.99 -29.09 -4.18
C VAL A 168 -51.48 -28.95 -5.62
N THR A 169 -51.70 -30.10 -6.27
CA THR A 169 -52.51 -30.15 -7.49
C THR A 169 -53.95 -29.87 -7.10
N LYS A 170 -54.49 -28.74 -7.56
CA LYS A 170 -55.92 -28.53 -7.78
C LYS A 170 -56.13 -27.58 -8.94
#